data_AF-A0A7U9N9F2-F1
#
_entry.id   AF-A0A7U9N9F2-F1
#
_cell.length_a   1.000
_cell.length_b   1.000
_cell.length_c   1.000
_cell.angle_alpha   90.00
_cell.angle_beta   90.00
_cell.angle_gamma   90.00
#
_symmetry.space_group_name_H-M   'P 1'
#
loop_
_entity.id
_entity.type
_entity.pdbx_description
1 polymer ?
#
loop_
_entity_poly.entity_id
_entity_poly.type
_entity_poly.pdbx_seq_one_letter_code
_entity_poly.pdbx_strand_id
1 'polypeptide(L)'
;MEEKELKELFSERLHIELHLFRDSMLQKTKKEIYEASYKIEVFVNVYEILMEEVENLDSETLRGLLHWRYGILESLYEEWLGYRDDSYDELKAYVGSELGVMAQGDISCRREREDGEKLYQVA
;
A
#
# COMPACT_ATOMS: atom_id res chain seq x y z
N MET A 1 19.84 23.44 -11.90
CA MET A 1 18.46 22.96 -11.96
C MET A 1 17.75 23.53 -10.76
N GLU A 2 16.77 24.37 -11.01
CA GLU A 2 15.89 24.94 -9.98
C GLU A 2 15.02 23.84 -9.36
N GLU A 3 14.53 24.02 -8.13
CA GLU A 3 13.69 23.02 -7.44
C GLU A 3 12.45 22.65 -8.25
N LYS A 4 11.81 23.65 -8.85
CA LYS A 4 10.63 23.45 -9.72
C LYS A 4 10.94 22.52 -10.90
N GLU A 5 12.09 22.70 -11.54
CA GLU A 5 12.52 21.89 -12.68
C GLU A 5 12.83 20.45 -12.23
N LEU A 6 13.39 20.26 -11.03
CA LEU A 6 13.59 18.93 -10.44
C LEU A 6 12.26 18.20 -10.18
N LYS A 7 11.27 18.90 -9.65
CA LYS A 7 9.93 18.36 -9.38
C LYS A 7 9.20 17.96 -10.68
N GLU A 8 9.27 18.81 -11.70
CA GLU A 8 8.72 18.52 -13.03
C GLU A 8 9.36 17.27 -13.64
N LEU A 9 10.70 17.18 -13.65
CA LEU A 9 11.42 16.01 -14.18
C LEU A 9 11.13 14.73 -13.39
N PHE A 10 11.01 14.84 -12.06
CA PHE A 10 10.68 13.69 -11.22
C PHE A 10 9.27 13.17 -11.53
N SER A 11 8.30 14.08 -11.66
CA SER A 11 6.92 13.75 -12.01
C SER A 11 6.83 13.11 -13.41
N GLU A 12 7.54 13.66 -14.40
CA GLU A 12 7.63 13.09 -15.74
C GLU A 12 8.22 11.68 -15.72
N ARG A 13 9.29 11.46 -14.94
CA ARG A 13 9.90 10.14 -14.78
C ARG A 13 8.91 9.14 -14.20
N LEU A 14 8.20 9.49 -13.12
CA LEU A 14 7.19 8.61 -12.52
C LEU A 14 6.07 8.26 -13.51
N HIS A 15 5.64 9.26 -14.31
CA HIS A 15 4.63 9.05 -15.33
C HIS A 15 5.09 8.06 -16.41
N ILE A 16 6.34 8.20 -16.88
CA ILE A 16 6.94 7.28 -17.85
C ILE A 16 7.03 5.87 -17.26
N GLU A 17 7.51 5.72 -16.01
CA GLU A 17 7.61 4.41 -15.35
C GLU A 17 6.24 3.72 -15.25
N LEU A 18 5.21 4.44 -14.80
CA LEU A 18 3.85 3.90 -14.71
C LEU A 18 3.30 3.53 -16.10
N HIS A 19 3.54 4.36 -17.11
CA HIS A 19 3.07 4.11 -18.47
C HIS A 19 3.71 2.85 -19.06
N LEU A 20 5.04 2.71 -18.94
CA LEU A 20 5.77 1.53 -19.39
C LEU A 20 5.30 0.27 -18.65
N PHE A 21 5.05 0.37 -17.34
CA PHE A 21 4.47 -0.73 -16.58
C PHE A 21 3.10 -1.14 -17.13
N ARG A 22 2.19 -0.18 -17.34
CA ARG A 22 0.84 -0.44 -17.90
C ARG A 22 0.92 -1.07 -19.28
N ASP A 23 1.77 -0.56 -20.16
CA ASP A 23 1.99 -1.13 -21.49
C ASP A 23 2.46 -2.59 -21.38
N SER A 24 3.36 -2.90 -20.45
CA SER A 24 3.82 -4.27 -20.21
C SER A 24 2.68 -5.18 -19.73
N MET A 25 1.75 -4.68 -18.92
CA MET A 25 0.58 -5.44 -18.45
C MET A 25 -0.42 -5.69 -19.57
N LEU A 26 -0.59 -4.74 -20.50
CA LEU A 26 -1.50 -4.89 -21.65
C LEU A 26 -1.07 -6.00 -22.62
N GLN A 27 0.21 -6.37 -22.63
CA GLN A 27 0.72 -7.49 -23.43
C GLN A 27 0.50 -8.86 -22.76
N LYS A 28 0.01 -8.91 -21.51
CA LYS A 28 -0.17 -10.15 -20.75
C LYS A 28 -1.55 -10.78 -20.99
N THR A 29 -1.63 -12.09 -20.78
CA THR A 29 -2.90 -12.80 -20.79
C THR A 29 -3.77 -12.43 -19.58
N LYS A 30 -5.07 -12.72 -19.66
CA LYS A 30 -6.00 -12.49 -18.53
C LYS A 30 -5.55 -13.17 -17.23
N LYS A 31 -4.96 -14.38 -17.33
CA LYS A 31 -4.47 -15.12 -16.17
C LYS A 31 -3.27 -14.41 -15.53
N GLU A 32 -2.31 -13.99 -16.34
CA GLU A 32 -1.13 -13.28 -15.84
C GLU A 32 -1.50 -11.90 -15.26
N ILE A 33 -2.47 -11.21 -15.84
CA ILE A 33 -3.01 -9.95 -15.28
C ILE A 33 -3.67 -10.21 -13.93
N TYR A 34 -4.44 -11.30 -13.80
CA TYR A 34 -5.06 -11.68 -12.53
C TYR A 34 -4.01 -11.99 -11.45
N GLU A 35 -2.96 -12.74 -11.81
CA GLU A 35 -1.83 -13.04 -10.91
C GLU A 35 -1.05 -11.76 -10.52
N ALA A 36 -0.95 -10.78 -11.43
CA ALA A 36 -0.31 -9.50 -11.19
C ALA A 36 -1.22 -8.44 -10.53
N SER A 37 -2.48 -8.76 -10.23
CA SER A 37 -3.49 -7.78 -9.79
C SER A 37 -3.03 -6.97 -8.57
N TYR A 38 -2.43 -7.63 -7.57
CA TYR A 38 -1.88 -6.96 -6.40
C TYR A 38 -0.77 -5.97 -6.78
N LYS A 39 0.17 -6.39 -7.63
CA LYS A 39 1.25 -5.51 -8.10
C LYS A 39 0.70 -4.31 -8.86
N ILE A 40 -0.30 -4.51 -9.72
CA ILE A 40 -0.95 -3.44 -10.49
C ILE A 40 -1.54 -2.39 -9.55
N GLU A 41 -2.28 -2.83 -8.55
CA GLU A 41 -2.90 -1.96 -7.55
C GLU A 41 -1.84 -1.16 -6.77
N VAL A 42 -0.83 -1.86 -6.23
CA VAL A 42 0.23 -1.19 -5.46
C VAL A 42 1.04 -0.23 -6.32
N PHE A 43 1.33 -0.55 -7.59
CA PHE A 43 2.02 0.36 -8.50
C PHE A 43 1.26 1.67 -8.72
N VAL A 44 -0.06 1.59 -8.88
CA VAL A 44 -0.91 2.79 -9.04
C VAL A 44 -0.91 3.59 -7.74
N ASN A 45 -1.11 2.95 -6.59
CA ASN A 45 -1.15 3.62 -5.30
C ASN A 45 0.18 4.29 -4.94
N VAL A 46 1.32 3.61 -5.18
CA VAL A 46 2.64 4.20 -4.98
C VAL A 46 2.85 5.42 -5.87
N TYR A 47 2.45 5.35 -7.14
CA TYR A 47 2.52 6.50 -8.04
C TYR A 47 1.68 7.67 -7.52
N GLU A 48 0.42 7.44 -7.12
CA GLU A 48 -0.47 8.49 -6.63
C GLU A 48 0.07 9.16 -5.37
N ILE A 49 0.53 8.36 -4.39
CA ILE A 49 1.19 8.87 -3.18
C ILE A 49 2.41 9.71 -3.52
N LEU A 50 3.28 9.23 -4.43
CA LEU A 50 4.46 10.01 -4.82
C LEU A 50 4.07 11.32 -5.49
N MET A 51 3.04 11.34 -6.35
CA MET A 51 2.54 12.55 -7.00
C MET A 51 1.99 13.57 -6.00
N GLU A 52 1.34 13.12 -4.92
CA GLU A 52 0.89 13.99 -3.82
C GLU A 52 2.07 14.56 -3.02
N GLU A 53 3.12 13.75 -2.83
CA GLU A 53 4.28 14.12 -2.01
C GLU A 53 5.37 14.89 -2.76
N VAL A 54 5.37 14.94 -4.11
CA VAL A 54 6.43 15.62 -4.91
C VAL A 54 6.69 17.04 -4.42
N GLU A 55 5.64 17.79 -4.07
CA GLU A 55 5.78 19.19 -3.64
C GLU A 55 6.47 19.33 -2.28
N ASN A 56 6.45 18.27 -1.46
CA ASN A 56 7.07 18.23 -0.13
C ASN A 56 8.54 17.74 -0.18
N LEU A 57 8.99 17.19 -1.31
CA LEU A 57 10.36 16.69 -1.46
C LEU A 57 11.36 17.82 -1.64
N ASP A 58 12.47 17.75 -0.90
CA ASP A 58 13.57 18.70 -1.02
C ASP A 58 14.43 18.41 -2.26
N SER A 59 15.20 19.43 -2.67
CA SER A 59 16.06 19.37 -3.85
C SER A 59 17.16 18.30 -3.79
N GLU A 60 17.66 17.92 -2.61
CA GLU A 60 18.69 16.87 -2.51
C GLU A 60 18.05 15.49 -2.71
N THR A 61 16.91 15.24 -2.07
CA THR A 61 16.12 14.01 -2.26
C THR A 61 15.73 13.82 -3.73
N LEU A 62 15.19 14.87 -4.37
CA LEU A 62 14.83 14.82 -5.80
C LEU A 62 16.03 14.50 -6.70
N ARG A 63 17.19 15.09 -6.44
CA ARG A 63 18.42 14.79 -7.21
C ARG A 63 18.87 13.36 -7.02
N GLY A 64 18.81 12.85 -5.80
CA GLY A 64 19.14 11.45 -5.49
C GLY A 64 18.24 10.49 -6.26
N LEU A 65 16.92 10.73 -6.23
CA LEU A 65 15.93 9.94 -6.94
C LEU A 65 16.09 10.04 -8.47
N LEU A 66 16.34 11.23 -9.01
CA LEU A 66 16.58 11.42 -10.44
C LEU A 66 17.87 10.75 -10.92
N HIS A 67 18.91 10.66 -10.08
CA HIS A 67 20.13 9.94 -10.40
C HIS A 67 20.01 8.41 -10.23
N TRP A 68 18.96 7.95 -9.54
CA TRP A 68 18.72 6.54 -9.31
C TRP A 68 18.54 5.79 -10.64
N ARG A 69 19.27 4.69 -10.83
CA ARG A 69 19.29 3.95 -12.11
C ARG A 69 18.16 2.93 -12.29
N TYR A 70 17.49 2.57 -11.20
CA TYR A 70 16.42 1.57 -11.21
C TYR A 70 15.04 2.24 -11.27
N GLY A 71 14.00 1.48 -11.58
CA GLY A 71 12.62 1.98 -11.52
C GLY A 71 12.23 2.28 -10.08
N ILE A 72 11.77 3.49 -9.79
CA ILE A 72 11.34 3.93 -8.46
C ILE A 72 10.12 3.13 -8.03
N LEU A 73 9.12 2.99 -8.91
CA LEU A 73 7.88 2.27 -8.59
C LEU A 73 8.13 0.78 -8.31
N GLU A 74 8.99 0.14 -9.11
CA GLU A 74 9.38 -1.26 -8.89
C GLU A 74 10.14 -1.43 -7.57
N SER A 75 11.11 -0.54 -7.31
CA SER A 75 11.91 -0.61 -6.09
C SER A 75 11.04 -0.46 -4.84
N LEU A 76 10.09 0.49 -4.83
CA LEU A 76 9.18 0.67 -3.70
C LEU A 76 8.19 -0.48 -3.54
N TYR A 77 7.74 -1.09 -4.64
CA TYR A 77 6.91 -2.30 -4.58
C TYR A 77 7.67 -3.48 -3.96
N GLU A 78 8.91 -3.72 -4.36
CA GLU A 78 9.74 -4.79 -3.80
C GLU A 78 10.02 -4.58 -2.30
N GLU A 79 10.37 -3.36 -1.91
CA GLU A 79 10.54 -2.99 -0.50
C GLU A 79 9.24 -3.17 0.29
N TRP A 80 8.10 -2.79 -0.28
CA TRP A 80 6.79 -2.98 0.32
C TRP A 80 6.45 -4.46 0.53
N LEU A 81 6.78 -5.35 -0.42
CA LEU A 81 6.59 -6.79 -0.24
C LEU A 81 7.45 -7.37 0.89
N GLY A 82 8.62 -6.78 1.14
CA GLY A 82 9.50 -7.13 2.26
C GLY A 82 9.06 -6.50 3.58
N TYR A 83 8.18 -5.50 3.54
CA TYR A 83 7.70 -4.80 4.72
C TYR A 83 6.76 -5.71 5.50
N ARG A 84 7.15 -6.07 6.71
CA ARG A 84 6.31 -6.83 7.61
C ARG A 84 5.25 -5.88 8.18
N ASP A 85 4.02 -6.00 7.69
CA ASP A 85 2.88 -5.50 8.45
C ASP A 85 2.55 -6.49 9.57
N ASP A 86 2.11 -5.97 10.72
CA ASP A 86 1.58 -6.79 11.79
C ASP A 86 0.13 -7.22 11.50
N SER A 87 -0.43 -6.88 10.33
CA SER A 87 -1.84 -7.08 9.98
C SER A 87 -2.23 -8.56 10.00
N TYR A 88 -1.38 -9.43 9.44
CA TYR A 88 -1.64 -10.86 9.48
C TYR A 88 -1.55 -11.42 10.90
N ASP A 89 -0.57 -10.97 11.70
CA ASP A 89 -0.39 -11.43 13.08
C ASP A 89 -1.54 -10.94 13.97
N GLU A 90 -2.00 -9.70 13.79
CA GLU A 90 -3.19 -9.13 14.42
C GLU A 90 -4.46 -9.88 14.02
N LEU A 91 -4.66 -10.12 12.72
CA LEU A 91 -5.81 -10.87 12.21
C LEU A 91 -5.81 -12.30 12.75
N LYS A 92 -4.65 -12.95 12.79
CA LYS A 92 -4.48 -14.30 13.33
C LYS A 92 -4.83 -14.33 14.82
N ALA A 93 -4.38 -13.35 15.59
CA ALA A 93 -4.72 -13.23 17.00
C ALA A 93 -6.24 -13.04 17.20
N TYR A 94 -6.85 -12.16 16.41
CA TYR A 94 -8.30 -11.90 16.43
C TYR A 94 -9.11 -13.15 16.06
N VAL A 95 -8.78 -13.82 14.96
CA VAL A 95 -9.44 -15.06 14.56
C VAL A 95 -9.33 -16.10 15.66
N GLY A 96 -8.14 -16.24 16.28
CA GLY A 96 -7.93 -17.14 17.40
C GLY A 96 -8.83 -16.84 18.60
N SER A 97 -9.02 -15.55 18.95
CA SER A 97 -9.92 -15.17 20.05
C SER A 97 -11.39 -15.41 19.74
N GLU A 98 -11.82 -15.19 18.50
CA GLU A 98 -13.23 -15.35 18.12
C GLU A 98 -13.67 -16.80 17.99
N LEU A 99 -12.77 -17.72 17.57
CA LEU A 99 -13.13 -19.14 17.40
C LEU A 99 -13.69 -19.78 18.69
N GLY A 100 -13.16 -19.41 19.86
CA GLY A 100 -13.66 -19.90 21.16
C GLY A 100 -15.07 -19.39 21.48
N VAL A 101 -15.37 -18.14 21.12
CA VAL A 101 -16.70 -17.53 21.27
C VAL A 101 -17.69 -18.18 20.31
N MET A 102 -17.29 -18.38 19.05
CA MET A 102 -18.12 -19.03 18.04
C MET A 102 -18.48 -20.47 18.42
N ALA A 103 -17.55 -21.23 18.98
CA ALA A 103 -17.77 -22.61 19.40
C ALA A 103 -18.80 -22.76 20.53
N GLN A 104 -19.03 -21.71 21.32
CA GLN A 104 -20.00 -21.69 22.43
C GLN A 104 -21.42 -21.30 21.98
N GLY A 105 -21.62 -20.99 20.69
CA GLY A 105 -22.94 -20.77 20.09
C GLY A 105 -23.48 -19.35 20.23
N ASP A 106 -22.73 -18.41 20.80
CA ASP A 106 -23.18 -17.04 21.04
C ASP A 106 -22.39 -16.04 20.17
N ILE A 107 -22.71 -16.01 18.87
CA ILE A 107 -22.30 -14.91 17.96
C ILE A 107 -23.33 -13.76 18.03
N SER A 108 -24.35 -13.89 18.90
CA SER A 108 -25.31 -12.82 19.09
C SER A 108 -24.69 -11.72 19.99
N CYS A 109 -24.28 -10.62 19.35
CA CYS A 109 -24.21 -9.27 19.94
C CYS A 109 -22.96 -8.89 20.77
N ARG A 110 -21.84 -8.58 20.10
CA ARG A 110 -21.16 -7.29 20.37
C ARG A 110 -21.52 -6.31 19.26
N ARG A 111 -22.79 -5.90 19.22
CA ARG A 111 -23.07 -4.56 18.68
C ARG A 111 -22.42 -3.61 19.68
N GLU A 112 -21.41 -2.86 19.28
CA GLU A 112 -21.09 -1.63 19.97
C GLU A 112 -22.41 -0.86 20.10
N ARG A 113 -22.89 -0.69 21.34
CA ARG A 113 -23.89 0.35 21.56
C ARG A 113 -23.14 1.66 21.31
N GLU A 114 -23.81 2.61 20.68
CA GLU A 114 -23.30 3.93 20.29
C GLU A 114 -22.79 4.81 21.47
N ASP A 115 -22.58 4.23 22.66
CA ASP A 115 -22.55 4.93 23.94
C ASP A 115 -21.23 4.71 24.72
N GLY A 116 -20.29 3.87 24.24
CA GLY A 116 -18.92 3.85 24.77
C GLY A 116 -18.70 3.39 26.22
N GLU A 117 -19.64 2.68 26.86
CA GLU A 117 -19.41 2.14 28.22
C GLU A 117 -18.99 0.66 28.23
N LYS A 118 -17.80 0.40 28.78
CA LYS A 118 -17.29 -0.94 29.08
C LYS A 118 -18.01 -1.52 30.30
N LEU A 119 -18.76 -2.60 30.12
CA LEU A 119 -19.24 -3.41 31.24
C LEU A 119 -18.10 -4.31 31.76
N TYR A 120 -17.55 -3.95 32.92
CA TYR A 120 -16.89 -4.91 33.79
C TYR A 120 -17.95 -5.90 34.29
N GLN A 121 -17.79 -7.20 33.99
CA GLN A 121 -18.56 -8.23 34.67
C GLN A 121 -17.86 -8.60 35.98
N VAL A 122 -18.59 -8.37 37.07
CA VAL A 122 -18.26 -8.75 38.46
C VAL A 122 -18.57 -10.24 38.65
N ALA A 123 -17.77 -10.91 39.49
CA ALA A 123 -17.93 -12.29 39.96
C ALA A 123 -19.22 -12.54 40.76
#